data_AF-A0A8B0SKU4-F1
#
_entry.id   AF-A0A8B0SKU4-F1
#
_cell.length_a   1.000
_cell.length_b   1.000
_cell.length_c   1.000
_cell.angle_alpha   90.00
_cell.angle_beta   90.00
_cell.angle_gamma   90.00
#
_symmetry.space_group_name_H-M   'P 1'
#
loop_
_entity.id
_entity.type
_entity.pdbx_description
1 polymer ?
#
loop_
_entity_poly.entity_id
_entity_poly.type
_entity_poly.pdbx_seq_one_letter_code
_entity_poly.pdbx_strand_id
1 'polypeptide(L)'
;MQLTFDIPEKFFAYQTPKELIRLLKLNTAIDLYRRGKLSAGAAAEFVGDLDRYEFLYECRQRGIEPQTYDNVEELQAEIDNIHAARC
;
A
#
# COMPACT_ATOMS: atom_id res chain seq x y z
N MET A 1 0.15 0.62 18.98
CA MET A 1 -1.05 -0.27 18.96
C MET A 1 -0.59 -1.70 18.73
N GLN A 2 -1.27 -2.69 19.31
CA GLN A 2 -0.95 -4.12 19.12
C GLN A 2 -2.18 -4.85 18.56
N LEU A 3 -1.98 -5.62 17.48
CA LEU A 3 -2.99 -6.48 16.87
C LEU A 3 -2.58 -7.94 17.11
N THR A 4 -3.52 -8.75 17.59
CA THR A 4 -3.33 -10.18 17.84
C THR A 4 -4.21 -10.97 16.88
N PHE A 5 -3.62 -11.95 16.19
CA PHE A 5 -4.32 -12.86 15.30
C PHE A 5 -4.20 -14.27 15.85
N ASP A 6 -5.32 -14.97 15.96
CA ASP A 6 -5.36 -16.40 16.24
C ASP A 6 -5.39 -17.15 14.90
N ILE A 7 -4.26 -17.75 14.52
CA ILE A 7 -4.07 -18.40 13.22
C ILE A 7 -3.83 -19.90 13.44
N PRO A 8 -4.65 -20.79 12.84
CA PRO A 8 -4.47 -22.23 12.97
C PRO A 8 -3.09 -22.71 12.52
N GLU A 9 -2.48 -23.63 13.28
CA GLU A 9 -1.10 -24.11 13.05
C GLU A 9 -0.85 -24.66 11.63
N LYS A 10 -1.88 -25.25 11.02
CA LYS A 10 -1.83 -25.79 9.65
C LYS A 10 -1.37 -24.78 8.59
N PHE A 11 -1.51 -23.47 8.84
CA PHE A 11 -1.09 -22.43 7.91
C PHE A 11 0.42 -22.12 7.98
N PHE A 12 1.15 -22.69 8.94
CA PHE A 12 2.61 -22.57 9.07
C PHE A 12 3.35 -23.79 8.51
N ALA A 13 2.66 -24.71 7.83
CA ALA A 13 3.26 -25.93 7.27
C ALA A 13 4.40 -25.64 6.26
N TYR A 14 4.35 -24.48 5.59
CA TYR A 14 5.29 -24.10 4.53
C TYR A 14 5.91 -22.71 4.71
N GLN A 15 5.66 -22.05 5.84
CA GLN A 15 6.15 -20.70 6.10
C GLN A 15 6.33 -20.48 7.60
N THR A 16 7.35 -19.70 7.94
CA THR A 16 7.61 -19.25 9.30
C THR A 16 6.58 -18.18 9.73
N PRO A 17 6.35 -18.00 11.04
CA PRO A 17 5.53 -16.90 11.54
C PRO A 17 6.00 -15.52 11.05
N LYS A 18 7.31 -15.34 10.92
CA LYS A 18 7.89 -14.08 10.42
C LYS A 18 7.50 -13.79 8.97
N GLU A 19 7.55 -14.80 8.11
CA GLU A 19 7.13 -14.67 6.70
C GLU A 19 5.64 -14.36 6.59
N LEU A 20 4.80 -15.03 7.38
CA LEU A 20 3.36 -14.75 7.39
C LEU A 20 3.06 -13.33 7.88
N ILE A 21 3.71 -12.87 8.95
CA ILE A 21 3.54 -11.50 9.45
C ILE A 21 3.94 -10.48 8.39
N ARG A 22 5.09 -10.68 7.72
CA ARG A 22 5.53 -9.78 6.64
C ARG A 22 4.52 -9.78 5.49
N LEU A 23 4.03 -10.95 5.08
CA LEU A 23 3.02 -11.07 4.03
C LEU A 23 1.72 -10.34 4.39
N LEU A 24 1.22 -10.51 5.61
CA LEU A 24 0.01 -9.83 6.10
C LEU A 24 0.18 -8.31 6.10
N LYS A 25 1.31 -7.81 6.60
CA LYS A 25 1.62 -6.38 6.60
C LYS A 25 1.69 -5.82 5.19
N LEU A 26 2.44 -6.48 4.30
CA LEU A 26 2.61 -6.03 2.93
C LEU A 26 1.28 -6.01 2.17
N ASN A 27 0.48 -7.08 2.26
CA ASN A 27 -0.82 -7.14 1.61
C ASN A 27 -1.79 -6.06 2.14
N THR A 28 -1.78 -5.81 3.45
CA THR A 28 -2.61 -4.77 4.07
C THR A 28 -2.16 -3.38 3.63
N ALA A 29 -0.85 -3.10 3.66
CA ALA A 29 -0.29 -1.82 3.21
C ALA A 29 -0.64 -1.55 1.74
N ILE A 30 -0.54 -2.57 0.90
CA ILE A 30 -0.90 -2.50 -0.51
C ILE A 30 -2.39 -2.21 -0.70
N ASP A 31 -3.29 -2.90 0.00
CA ASP A 31 -4.74 -2.64 -0.11
C ASP A 31 -5.08 -1.21 0.34
N LEU A 32 -4.50 -0.76 1.44
CA LEU A 32 -4.71 0.60 1.95
C LEU A 32 -4.14 1.66 1.01
N TYR A 33 -2.96 1.42 0.42
CA TYR A 33 -2.38 2.28 -0.62
C TYR A 33 -3.30 2.37 -1.83
N ARG A 34 -3.73 1.24 -2.39
CA ARG A 34 -4.65 1.20 -3.53
C ARG A 34 -5.96 1.96 -3.28
N ARG A 35 -6.45 1.96 -2.05
CA ARG A 35 -7.67 2.68 -1.64
C ARG A 35 -7.43 4.15 -1.28
N GLY A 36 -6.20 4.65 -1.43
CA GLY A 36 -5.83 6.03 -1.07
C GLY A 36 -5.89 6.29 0.44
N LYS A 37 -5.80 5.25 1.28
CA LYS A 37 -5.81 5.38 2.75
C LYS A 37 -4.41 5.55 3.33
N LEU A 38 -3.38 5.17 2.58
CA LEU A 38 -1.98 5.42 2.91
C LEU A 38 -1.27 5.98 1.67
N SER A 39 -0.34 6.91 1.87
CA SER A 39 0.65 7.25 0.86
C SER A 39 1.67 6.11 0.71
N ALA A 40 2.47 6.11 -0.37
CA ALA A 40 3.52 5.11 -0.54
C ALA A 40 4.54 5.11 0.62
N GLY A 41 4.86 6.29 1.16
CA GLY A 41 5.76 6.41 2.32
C GLY A 41 5.15 5.83 3.60
N ALA A 42 3.89 6.15 3.89
CA ALA A 42 3.19 5.61 5.06
C ALA A 42 2.94 4.09 4.95
N ALA A 43 2.70 3.60 3.74
CA ALA A 43 2.58 2.17 3.47
C ALA A 43 3.92 1.44 3.67
N ALA A 44 5.04 2.02 3.24
CA ALA A 44 6.37 1.47 3.49
C ALA A 44 6.69 1.39 5.00
N GLU A 45 6.40 2.47 5.75
CA GLU A 45 6.54 2.51 7.21
C GLU A 45 5.67 1.46 7.91
N PHE A 46 4.43 1.25 7.43
CA PHE A 46 3.52 0.24 7.97
C PHE A 46 4.09 -1.19 7.85
N VAL A 47 4.76 -1.49 6.74
CA VAL A 47 5.46 -2.77 6.55
C VAL A 47 6.67 -2.84 7.50
N GLY A 48 7.46 -1.76 7.53
CA GLY A 48 8.49 -1.48 8.53
C GLY A 48 9.92 -1.86 8.11
N ASP A 49 10.08 -2.71 7.10
CA ASP A 49 11.37 -3.14 6.56
C ASP A 49 11.50 -2.86 5.05
N LEU A 50 10.81 -1.81 4.57
CA LEU A 50 10.89 -1.31 3.20
C LEU A 50 11.02 0.21 3.20
N ASP A 51 11.79 0.74 2.25
CA ASP A 51 11.68 2.13 1.86
C ASP A 51 10.53 2.36 0.84
N ARG A 52 10.28 3.63 0.51
CA ARG A 52 9.21 4.03 -0.42
C ARG A 52 9.36 3.38 -1.80
N TYR A 53 10.58 3.29 -2.32
CA TYR A 53 10.85 2.73 -3.65
C TYR A 53 10.75 1.21 -3.65
N GLU A 54 11.22 0.55 -2.60
CA GLU A 54 11.07 -0.89 -2.40
C GLU A 54 9.58 -1.27 -2.30
N PHE A 55 8.77 -0.49 -1.59
CA PHE A 55 7.32 -0.68 -1.55
C PHE A 55 6.66 -0.53 -2.93
N LEU A 56 7.03 0.51 -3.69
CA LEU A 56 6.51 0.71 -5.04
C LEU A 56 6.96 -0.41 -6.00
N TYR A 57 8.15 -0.96 -5.79
CA TYR A 57 8.62 -2.13 -6.53
C TYR A 57 7.76 -3.37 -6.22
N GLU A 58 7.46 -3.64 -4.94
CA GLU A 58 6.55 -4.72 -4.54
C GLU A 58 5.13 -4.53 -5.12
N CYS A 59 4.64 -3.29 -5.22
CA CYS A 59 3.38 -2.97 -5.88
C CYS A 59 3.42 -3.32 -7.37
N ARG A 60 4.47 -2.90 -8.09
CA ARG A 60 4.62 -3.17 -9.52
C ARG A 60 4.68 -4.67 -9.80
N GLN A 61 5.38 -5.45 -8.98
CA GLN A 61 5.46 -6.90 -9.14
C GLN A 61 4.09 -7.60 -8.97
N ARG A 62 3.11 -6.92 -8.36
CA ARG A 62 1.74 -7.40 -8.18
C ARG A 62 0.73 -6.72 -9.13
N GLY A 63 1.23 -6.01 -10.15
CA GLY A 63 0.39 -5.33 -11.15
C GLY A 63 -0.34 -4.10 -10.62
N ILE A 64 0.23 -3.44 -9.60
CA ILE A 64 -0.34 -2.23 -9.01
C ILE A 64 0.50 -1.06 -9.48
N GLU A 65 -0.12 -0.22 -10.31
CA GLU A 65 0.51 1.00 -10.79
C GLU A 65 0.69 2.02 -9.66
N PRO A 66 1.81 2.77 -9.64
CA PRO A 66 1.99 3.87 -8.72
C PRO A 66 0.86 4.88 -8.87
N GLN A 67 0.20 5.22 -7.76
CA GLN A 67 -0.62 6.41 -7.67
C GLN A 67 0.28 7.63 -7.87
N THR A 68 0.02 8.39 -8.93
CA THR A 68 0.73 9.62 -9.29
C THR A 68 0.19 10.86 -8.59
N TYR A 69 -0.91 10.71 -7.86
CA TYR A 69 -1.59 11.78 -7.13
C TYR A 69 -1.51 11.49 -5.65
N ASP A 70 -1.06 12.45 -4.86
CA ASP A 70 -0.86 12.30 -3.42
C ASP A 70 -2.21 12.22 -2.68
N ASN A 71 -3.28 12.78 -3.25
CA ASN A 71 -4.66 12.66 -2.76
C ASN A 71 -5.72 12.96 -3.85
N VAL A 72 -7.00 12.78 -3.50
CA VAL A 72 -8.13 13.02 -4.41
C VAL A 72 -8.30 14.51 -4.72
N GLU A 73 -7.95 15.37 -3.78
CA GLU A 73 -8.05 16.82 -3.90
C GLU A 73 -7.08 17.37 -4.96
N GLU A 74 -5.88 16.83 -5.06
CA GLU A 74 -4.87 17.17 -6.07
C GLU A 74 -5.35 16.78 -7.47
N LEU A 75 -5.92 15.57 -7.61
CA LEU A 75 -6.53 15.12 -8.86
C LEU A 75 -7.72 16.01 -9.26
N GLN A 76 -8.57 16.40 -8.29
CA GLN A 76 -9.72 17.26 -8.56
C GLN A 76 -9.27 18.66 -9.00
N ALA A 77 -8.23 19.22 -8.38
CA ALA A 77 -7.68 20.51 -8.75
C ALA A 77 -7.12 20.52 -10.18
N GLU A 78 -6.48 19.43 -10.63
CA GLU A 78 -6.05 19.30 -12.03
C GLU A 78 -7.23 19.24 -13.00
N ILE A 79 -8.28 18.47 -12.69
CA ILE A 79 -9.50 18.37 -13.52
C ILE A 79 -10.14 19.76 -13.69
N ASP A 80 -10.27 20.50 -12.59
CA ASP A 80 -10.89 21.82 -12.58
C ASP A 80 -10.06 22.83 -13.41
N ASN A 81 -8.73 22.77 -13.31
CA ASN A 81 -7.83 23.59 -14.11
C ASN A 81 -7.93 23.28 -15.62
N ILE A 82 -8.05 22.01 -16.01
CA ILE A 82 -8.22 21.61 -17.41
C ILE A 82 -9.55 22.11 -17.98
N HIS A 83 -10.62 22.05 -17.18
CA HIS A 83 -11.93 22.60 -17.57
C HIS A 83 -11.90 24.12 -17.67
N ALA A 84 -11.24 24.81 -16.75
CA ALA A 84 -11.09 26.27 -16.78
C ALA A 84 -10.27 26.76 -17.98
N ALA A 85 -9.24 26.01 -18.39
CA ALA A 85 -8.39 26.34 -19.54
C ALA A 85 -9.04 26.06 -20.90
N ARG A 86 -10.22 25.44 -20.93
CA ARG A 86 -11.01 25.16 -22.15
C ARG A 86 -12.14 26.16 -22.40
N CYS A 87 -12.33 27.14 -21.52
CA CYS A 87 -13.25 28.26 -21.67
C CYS A 87 -12.51 29.53 -22.07
#